data_AF-A0A348ZZ68-F1
#
_entry.id   AF-A0A348ZZ68-F1
#
_cell.length_a   1.000
_cell.length_b   1.000
_cell.length_c   1.000
_cell.angle_alpha   90.00
_cell.angle_beta   90.00
_cell.angle_gamma   90.00
#
_symmetry.space_group_name_H-M   'P 1'
#
loop_
_entity.id
_entity.type
_entity.pdbx_description
1 polymer ?
#
loop_
_entity_poly.entity_id
_entity_poly.type
_entity_poly.pdbx_seq_one_letter_code
_entity_poly.pdbx_strand_id
1 'polypeptide(L)'
;MEAYSTPTIALPSEPDKLQETFGRFGQLDSMKTDSGWMRQQVAELHEDGNFALSQLMTTVQKVKDMDLSELRDEVAEERRMVPLLEAKRALMTFLKKHVEAAQEDVKATSETILRPTAPLEEKEPVKAVLSELRQQEIRGLIRSADPKDRRALISGKLDFIRAATSSPDPLIDPEALLEIRRQYAFDLDPSLQLWERDRLRRAATIRQRAAEINATSIRIMNEHGFKTDPLPPEEFYSVFTPRDEHEASLARQRVIAYEREQDKKQRAKDQALKERTSREDVARRRQRL
;
A
#
# COMPACT_ATOMS: atom_id res chain seq x y z
N MET A 1 20.97 24.14 4.42
CA MET A 1 20.71 22.70 4.16
C MET A 1 21.84 22.23 3.28
N GLU A 2 22.48 21.11 3.62
CA GLU A 2 23.44 20.48 2.72
C GLU A 2 22.66 19.99 1.48
N ALA A 3 23.22 20.22 0.28
CA ALA A 3 22.56 19.80 -0.95
C ALA A 3 22.41 18.27 -0.96
N TYR A 4 21.18 17.79 -1.20
CA TYR A 4 20.93 16.35 -1.28
C TYR A 4 21.68 15.73 -2.45
N SER A 5 22.37 14.62 -2.20
CA SER A 5 22.98 13.77 -3.23
C SER A 5 22.67 12.31 -2.96
N THR A 6 22.38 11.55 -4.01
CA THR A 6 22.17 10.10 -3.89
C THR A 6 23.45 9.43 -3.35
N PRO A 7 23.37 8.70 -2.23
CA PRO A 7 24.56 8.06 -1.67
C PRO A 7 25.09 7.00 -2.64
N THR A 8 26.40 6.98 -2.86
CA THR A 8 27.06 5.94 -3.65
C THR A 8 27.56 4.86 -2.71
N ILE A 9 26.90 3.71 -2.72
CA ILE A 9 27.22 2.58 -1.83
C ILE A 9 27.77 1.43 -2.67
N ALA A 10 28.88 0.84 -2.22
CA ALA A 10 29.47 -0.32 -2.86
C ALA A 10 28.50 -1.51 -2.81
N LEU A 11 28.50 -2.32 -3.86
CA LEU A 11 27.64 -3.49 -3.91
C LEU A 11 28.14 -4.54 -2.90
N PRO A 12 27.25 -5.10 -2.06
CA PRO A 12 27.65 -6.18 -1.16
C PRO A 12 28.14 -7.38 -1.98
N SER A 13 29.18 -8.06 -1.46
CA SER A 13 29.77 -9.25 -2.07
C SER A 13 28.93 -10.50 -1.85
N GLU A 14 28.14 -10.53 -0.78
CA GLU A 14 27.35 -11.69 -0.40
C GLU A 14 26.06 -11.80 -1.24
N PRO A 15 25.68 -13.03 -1.63
CA PRO A 15 24.43 -13.30 -2.31
C PRO A 15 23.22 -13.07 -1.40
N ASP A 16 22.10 -12.65 -2.01
CA ASP A 16 20.84 -12.44 -1.31
C ASP A 16 20.22 -13.79 -0.89
N LYS A 17 20.11 -14.01 0.43
CA LYS A 17 19.56 -15.25 1.02
C LYS A 17 18.13 -15.55 0.57
N LEU A 18 17.32 -14.51 0.35
CA LEU A 18 15.96 -14.66 -0.17
C LEU A 18 16.00 -15.30 -1.56
N GLN A 19 16.85 -14.78 -2.44
CA GLN A 19 17.04 -15.31 -3.78
C GLN A 19 17.66 -16.71 -3.77
N GLU A 20 18.62 -16.98 -2.89
CA GLU A 20 19.22 -18.32 -2.79
C GLU A 20 18.20 -19.38 -2.37
N THR A 21 17.36 -19.06 -1.39
CA THR A 21 16.42 -20.01 -0.79
C THR A 21 15.16 -20.18 -1.64
N PHE A 22 14.63 -19.08 -2.18
CA PHE A 22 13.33 -19.03 -2.84
C PHE A 22 13.39 -18.65 -4.32
N GLY A 23 14.56 -18.32 -4.87
CA GLY A 23 14.72 -17.94 -6.28
C GLY A 23 14.28 -19.02 -7.27
N ARG A 24 14.27 -20.31 -6.87
CA ARG A 24 13.75 -21.42 -7.68
C ARG A 24 12.27 -21.28 -8.07
N PHE A 25 11.50 -20.50 -7.31
CA PHE A 25 10.10 -20.20 -7.62
C PHE A 25 9.98 -19.12 -8.71
N GLY A 26 11.07 -18.48 -9.13
CA GLY A 26 11.13 -17.62 -10.32
C GLY A 26 10.24 -16.38 -10.30
N GLN A 27 9.81 -15.92 -9.12
CA GLN A 27 9.05 -14.68 -8.96
C GLN A 27 9.90 -13.51 -8.42
N LEU A 28 11.10 -13.81 -7.93
CA LEU A 28 12.01 -12.84 -7.33
C LEU A 28 13.05 -12.41 -8.37
N ASP A 29 13.14 -11.12 -8.66
CA ASP A 29 14.32 -10.66 -9.42
C ASP A 29 15.52 -10.58 -8.50
N SER A 30 16.70 -10.74 -9.10
CA SER A 30 17.93 -10.59 -8.36
C SER A 30 18.11 -9.13 -7.91
N MET A 31 18.42 -8.92 -6.63
CA MET A 31 18.93 -7.63 -6.13
C MET A 31 20.13 -7.13 -6.96
N LYS A 32 20.80 -8.01 -7.73
CA LYS A 32 21.88 -7.63 -8.64
C LYS A 32 21.50 -6.51 -9.61
N THR A 33 20.24 -6.41 -10.00
CA THR A 33 19.73 -5.38 -10.90
C THR A 33 19.51 -4.02 -10.23
N ASP A 34 19.44 -3.98 -8.90
CA ASP A 34 19.18 -2.76 -8.14
C ASP A 34 20.47 -1.95 -7.95
N SER A 35 20.36 -0.63 -7.97
CA SER A 35 21.47 0.27 -7.65
C SER A 35 21.96 0.04 -6.22
N GLY A 36 23.25 0.25 -5.95
CA GLY A 36 23.85 -0.06 -4.64
C GLY A 36 23.15 0.64 -3.47
N TRP A 37 22.71 1.88 -3.66
CA TRP A 37 21.94 2.59 -2.65
C TRP A 37 20.55 2.00 -2.42
N MET A 38 19.89 1.51 -3.47
CA MET A 38 18.56 0.93 -3.36
C MET A 38 18.60 -0.40 -2.62
N ARG A 39 19.65 -1.20 -2.85
CA ARG A 39 19.86 -2.47 -2.13
C ARG A 39 19.85 -2.30 -0.62
N GLN A 40 20.54 -1.29 -0.10
CA GLN A 40 20.53 -1.03 1.34
C GLN A 40 19.13 -0.71 1.85
N GLN A 41 18.31 -0.02 1.04
CA GLN A 41 16.94 0.34 1.41
C GLN A 41 15.95 -0.85 1.36
N VAL A 42 16.24 -1.89 0.58
CA VAL A 42 15.40 -3.10 0.47
C VAL A 42 15.97 -4.31 1.23
N ALA A 43 17.16 -4.21 1.81
CA ALA A 43 17.83 -5.32 2.50
C ALA A 43 16.97 -5.87 3.65
N GLU A 44 16.44 -4.99 4.52
CA GLU A 44 15.58 -5.40 5.63
C GLU A 44 14.28 -6.06 5.13
N LEU A 45 13.70 -5.58 4.02
CA LEU A 45 12.54 -6.22 3.39
C LEU A 45 12.88 -7.64 2.90
N HIS A 46 14.07 -7.85 2.33
CA HIS A 46 14.49 -9.17 1.86
C HIS A 46 14.77 -10.13 3.03
N GLU A 47 15.38 -9.64 4.11
CA GLU A 47 15.60 -10.42 5.33
C GLU A 47 14.28 -10.85 5.99
N ASP A 48 13.36 -9.89 6.20
CA ASP A 48 12.02 -10.15 6.73
C ASP A 48 11.22 -11.08 5.80
N GLY A 49 11.33 -10.86 4.48
CA GLY A 49 10.72 -11.69 3.45
C GLY A 49 11.22 -13.14 3.50
N ASN A 50 12.53 -13.33 3.65
CA ASN A 50 13.15 -14.65 3.74
C ASN A 50 12.69 -15.38 5.01
N PHE A 51 12.64 -14.67 6.13
CA PHE A 51 12.12 -15.19 7.39
C PHE A 51 10.64 -15.60 7.27
N ALA A 52 9.78 -14.71 6.75
CA ALA A 52 8.35 -14.95 6.61
C ALA A 52 8.04 -16.10 5.63
N LEU A 53 8.72 -16.17 4.49
CA LEU A 53 8.57 -17.28 3.54
C LEU A 53 9.04 -18.61 4.13
N SER A 54 10.09 -18.62 4.95
CA SER A 54 10.57 -19.83 5.63
C SER A 54 9.54 -20.34 6.64
N GLN A 55 8.90 -19.44 7.39
CA GLN A 55 7.79 -19.78 8.28
C GLN A 55 6.59 -20.32 7.49
N LEU A 56 6.20 -19.67 6.39
CA LEU A 56 5.12 -20.14 5.53
C LEU A 56 5.41 -21.53 4.97
N MET A 57 6.62 -21.77 4.45
CA MET A 57 7.02 -23.07 3.91
C MET A 57 6.93 -24.17 4.98
N THR A 58 7.36 -23.86 6.21
CA THR A 58 7.23 -24.77 7.35
C THR A 58 5.76 -25.08 7.65
N THR A 59 4.88 -24.07 7.63
CA THR A 59 3.44 -24.26 7.84
C THR A 59 2.79 -25.06 6.71
N VAL A 60 3.14 -24.79 5.45
CA VAL A 60 2.68 -25.56 4.28
C VAL A 60 3.03 -27.03 4.43
N GLN A 61 4.26 -27.35 4.85
CA GLN A 61 4.67 -28.72 5.08
C GLN A 61 3.88 -29.37 6.24
N LYS A 62 3.75 -28.66 7.37
CA LYS A 62 2.94 -29.14 8.51
C LYS A 62 1.50 -29.47 8.10
N VAL A 63 0.86 -28.57 7.36
CA VAL A 63 -0.54 -28.72 6.90
C VAL A 63 -0.69 -29.87 5.91
N LYS A 64 0.32 -30.10 5.05
CA LYS A 64 0.36 -31.23 4.13
C LYS A 64 0.45 -32.57 4.87
N ASP A 65 1.18 -32.60 5.97
CA ASP A 65 1.39 -33.80 6.78
C ASP A 65 0.27 -34.05 7.80
N MET A 66 -0.74 -33.17 7.90
CA MET A 66 -1.90 -33.37 8.77
C MET A 66 -2.78 -34.53 8.26
N ASP A 67 -2.94 -35.55 9.10
CA ASP A 67 -3.94 -36.59 8.89
C ASP A 67 -5.34 -36.05 9.22
N LEU A 68 -6.18 -35.98 8.18
CA LEU A 68 -7.57 -35.52 8.26
C LEU A 68 -8.51 -36.53 7.58
N SER A 69 -8.08 -37.79 7.47
CA SER A 69 -8.81 -38.87 6.78
C SER A 69 -10.19 -39.16 7.38
N GLU A 70 -10.37 -38.88 8.67
CA GLU A 70 -11.65 -39.04 9.38
C GLU A 70 -12.66 -37.93 9.09
N LEU A 71 -12.23 -36.82 8.48
CA LEU A 71 -13.07 -35.67 8.18
C LEU A 71 -13.60 -35.73 6.75
N ARG A 72 -14.74 -35.05 6.52
CA ARG A 72 -15.22 -34.80 5.16
C ARG A 72 -14.28 -33.83 4.46
N ASP A 73 -14.09 -34.00 3.15
CA ASP A 73 -13.18 -33.20 2.34
C ASP A 73 -13.33 -31.69 2.55
N GLU A 74 -14.57 -31.18 2.59
CA GLU A 74 -14.87 -29.76 2.84
C GLU A 74 -14.32 -29.28 4.19
N VAL A 75 -14.50 -30.08 5.26
CA VAL A 75 -14.05 -29.73 6.62
C VAL A 75 -12.54 -29.89 6.74
N ALA A 76 -11.97 -30.89 6.05
CA ALA A 76 -10.53 -31.09 6.00
C ALA A 76 -9.84 -29.92 5.28
N GLU A 77 -10.41 -29.43 4.17
CA GLU A 77 -9.92 -28.25 3.46
C GLU A 77 -9.99 -27.01 4.36
N GLU A 78 -11.14 -26.73 4.99
CA GLU A 78 -11.27 -25.61 5.93
C GLU A 78 -10.23 -25.67 7.06
N ARG A 79 -10.00 -26.86 7.65
CA ARG A 79 -8.97 -27.04 8.68
C ARG A 79 -7.55 -26.81 8.18
N ARG A 80 -7.24 -27.17 6.92
CA ARG A 80 -5.93 -26.91 6.32
C ARG A 80 -5.72 -25.43 6.04
N MET A 81 -6.79 -24.70 5.67
CA MET A 81 -6.70 -23.29 5.31
C MET A 81 -6.47 -22.36 6.50
N VAL A 82 -6.88 -22.72 7.72
CA VAL A 82 -6.72 -21.87 8.91
C VAL A 82 -5.25 -21.57 9.24
N PRO A 83 -4.35 -22.56 9.41
CA PRO A 83 -2.92 -22.27 9.65
C PRO A 83 -2.24 -21.55 8.48
N LEU A 84 -2.65 -21.84 7.24
CA LEU A 84 -2.13 -21.16 6.06
C LEU A 84 -2.52 -19.68 6.04
N LEU A 85 -3.76 -19.35 6.42
CA LEU A 85 -4.22 -17.97 6.57
C LEU A 85 -3.41 -17.22 7.63
N GLU A 86 -3.16 -17.83 8.79
CA GLU A 86 -2.34 -17.21 9.84
C GLU A 86 -0.91 -16.94 9.38
N ALA A 87 -0.26 -17.91 8.72
CA ALA A 87 1.07 -17.73 8.15
C ALA A 87 1.09 -16.65 7.06
N LYS A 88 0.04 -16.57 6.23
CA LYS A 88 -0.12 -15.52 5.22
C LYS A 88 -0.31 -14.13 5.84
N ARG A 89 -1.13 -14.00 6.88
CA ARG A 89 -1.31 -12.75 7.62
C ARG A 89 -0.02 -12.28 8.27
N ALA A 90 0.77 -13.20 8.83
CA ALA A 90 2.09 -12.90 9.36
C ALA A 90 3.01 -12.33 8.26
N LEU A 91 3.10 -13.01 7.11
CA LEU A 91 3.85 -12.51 5.95
C LEU A 91 3.38 -11.11 5.51
N MET A 92 2.07 -10.91 5.39
CA MET A 92 1.50 -9.63 4.99
C MET A 92 1.78 -8.51 5.99
N THR A 93 1.88 -8.83 7.28
CA THR A 93 2.25 -7.86 8.33
C THR A 93 3.68 -7.33 8.12
N PHE A 94 4.64 -8.21 7.82
CA PHE A 94 6.01 -7.79 7.49
C PHE A 94 6.05 -6.92 6.25
N LEU A 95 5.35 -7.33 5.17
CA LEU A 95 5.31 -6.55 3.93
C LEU A 95 4.65 -5.18 4.14
N LYS A 96 3.58 -5.13 4.92
CA LYS A 96 2.85 -3.90 5.25
C LYS A 96 3.74 -2.86 5.92
N LYS A 97 4.51 -3.27 6.95
CA LYS A 97 5.48 -2.40 7.63
C LYS A 97 6.37 -1.65 6.63
N HIS A 98 6.97 -2.37 5.68
CA HIS A 98 7.89 -1.79 4.70
C HIS A 98 7.19 -0.90 3.67
N VAL A 99 6.03 -1.33 3.17
CA VAL A 99 5.26 -0.56 2.19
C VAL A 99 4.72 0.73 2.81
N GLU A 100 4.18 0.68 4.02
CA GLU A 100 3.67 1.86 4.73
C GLU A 100 4.80 2.83 5.07
N ALA A 101 5.93 2.35 5.62
CA ALA A 101 7.08 3.20 5.91
C ALA A 101 7.60 3.93 4.64
N ALA A 102 7.63 3.24 3.50
CA ALA A 102 8.04 3.87 2.24
C ALA A 102 7.03 4.90 1.73
N GLN A 103 5.73 4.69 1.97
CA GLN A 103 4.68 5.66 1.62
C GLN A 103 4.70 6.88 2.56
N GLU A 104 4.93 6.67 3.86
CA GLU A 104 5.10 7.73 4.85
C GLU A 104 6.31 8.61 4.52
N ASP A 105 7.42 8.01 4.10
CA ASP A 105 8.60 8.72 3.59
C ASP A 105 8.26 9.65 2.42
N VAL A 106 7.44 9.18 1.45
CA VAL A 106 7.00 9.99 0.31
C VAL A 106 6.11 11.14 0.77
N LYS A 107 5.18 10.89 1.70
CA LYS A 107 4.32 11.93 2.28
C LYS A 107 5.14 12.99 3.03
N ALA A 108 6.04 12.57 3.90
CA ALA A 108 6.93 13.47 4.65
C ALA A 108 7.82 14.31 3.72
N THR A 109 8.32 13.70 2.63
CA THR A 109 9.09 14.42 1.61
C THR A 109 8.23 15.45 0.89
N SER A 110 7.02 15.07 0.50
CA SER A 110 6.05 15.98 -0.15
C SER A 110 5.68 17.14 0.75
N GLU A 111 5.41 16.89 2.03
CA GLU A 111 5.14 17.94 3.03
C GLU A 111 6.34 18.87 3.23
N THR A 112 7.55 18.32 3.24
CA THR A 112 8.78 19.11 3.34
C THR A 112 8.95 20.04 2.14
N ILE A 113 8.71 19.54 0.93
CA ILE A 113 8.72 20.33 -0.31
C ILE A 113 7.66 21.43 -0.28
N LEU A 114 6.48 21.14 0.27
CA LEU A 114 5.37 22.09 0.33
C LEU A 114 5.45 23.10 1.49
N ARG A 115 6.34 22.87 2.47
CA ARG A 115 6.51 23.69 3.67
C ARG A 115 6.85 25.16 3.39
N PRO A 116 7.77 25.52 2.47
CA PRO A 116 8.09 26.92 2.20
C PRO A 116 6.88 27.75 1.75
N THR A 117 5.95 27.10 1.05
CA THR A 117 4.74 27.71 0.49
C THR A 117 3.50 27.54 1.37
N ALA A 118 3.63 26.93 2.55
CA ALA A 118 2.54 26.81 3.50
C ALA A 118 2.05 28.21 3.96
N PRO A 119 0.77 28.34 4.32
CA PRO A 119 0.26 29.55 4.96
C PRO A 119 1.08 29.89 6.21
N LEU A 120 1.26 31.20 6.46
CA LEU A 120 1.95 31.66 7.67
C LEU A 120 0.99 31.56 8.86
N GLU A 121 1.38 30.79 9.87
CA GLU A 121 0.71 30.77 11.16
C GLU A 121 1.32 31.86 12.05
N GLU A 122 0.75 33.06 11.99
CA GLU A 122 1.16 34.19 12.84
C GLU A 122 0.66 33.98 14.28
N LYS A 123 1.57 33.96 15.25
CA LYS A 123 1.23 33.78 16.68
C LYS A 123 0.58 35.03 17.29
N GLU A 124 0.89 36.20 16.75
CA GLU A 124 0.35 37.46 17.23
C GLU A 124 -0.96 37.79 16.51
N PRO A 125 -2.06 38.06 17.23
CA PRO A 125 -3.37 38.24 16.61
C PRO A 125 -3.42 39.44 15.66
N VAL A 126 -2.70 40.53 15.98
CA VAL A 126 -2.66 41.73 15.11
C VAL A 126 -1.97 41.43 13.78
N LYS A 127 -0.83 40.72 13.82
CA LYS A 127 -0.12 40.31 12.59
C LYS A 127 -0.92 39.31 11.79
N ALA A 128 -1.60 38.38 12.45
CA ALA A 128 -2.49 37.44 11.80
C ALA A 128 -3.59 38.16 11.00
N VAL A 129 -4.27 39.14 11.60
CA VAL A 129 -5.30 39.94 10.91
C VAL A 129 -4.71 40.70 9.72
N LEU A 130 -3.57 41.36 9.88
CA LEU A 130 -2.93 42.08 8.77
C LEU A 130 -2.51 41.14 7.63
N SER A 131 -1.98 39.97 7.97
CA SER A 131 -1.60 38.96 6.99
C SER A 131 -2.82 38.42 6.22
N GLU A 132 -3.95 38.24 6.89
CA GLU A 132 -5.19 37.78 6.28
C GLU A 132 -5.80 38.85 5.37
N LEU A 133 -5.80 40.12 5.78
CA LEU A 133 -6.25 41.23 4.92
C LEU A 133 -5.40 41.31 3.64
N ARG A 134 -4.08 41.21 3.78
CA ARG A 134 -3.17 41.19 2.62
C ARG A 134 -3.44 39.99 1.71
N GLN A 135 -3.67 38.81 2.28
CA GLN A 135 -4.04 37.63 1.49
C GLN A 135 -5.39 37.82 0.79
N GLN A 136 -6.39 38.44 1.43
CA GLN A 136 -7.68 38.76 0.80
C GLN A 136 -7.53 39.67 -0.41
N GLU A 137 -6.71 40.72 -0.30
CA GLU A 137 -6.40 41.62 -1.41
C GLU A 137 -5.76 40.87 -2.59
N ILE A 138 -4.75 40.03 -2.31
CA ILE A 138 -4.07 39.22 -3.33
C ILE A 138 -5.04 38.24 -3.98
N ARG A 139 -5.92 37.58 -3.21
CA ARG A 139 -6.98 36.73 -3.77
C ARG A 139 -7.92 37.53 -4.67
N GLY A 140 -8.24 38.77 -4.31
CA GLY A 140 -9.01 39.69 -5.16
C GLY A 140 -8.33 39.95 -6.51
N LEU A 141 -7.02 40.19 -6.51
CA LEU A 141 -6.21 40.37 -7.72
C LEU A 141 -6.16 39.11 -8.59
N ILE A 142 -6.05 37.92 -7.97
CA ILE A 142 -6.08 36.65 -8.71
C ILE A 142 -7.45 36.44 -9.35
N ARG A 143 -8.55 36.77 -8.65
CA ARG A 143 -9.92 36.61 -9.17
C ARG A 143 -10.20 37.55 -10.34
N SER A 144 -9.67 38.78 -10.32
CA SER A 144 -9.87 39.76 -11.39
C SER A 144 -9.09 39.43 -12.67
N ALA A 145 -8.04 38.61 -12.59
CA ALA A 145 -7.32 38.11 -13.75
C ALA A 145 -8.14 37.05 -14.53
N ASP A 146 -7.95 37.00 -15.85
CA ASP A 146 -8.50 35.94 -16.71
C ASP A 146 -8.09 34.56 -16.16
N PRO A 147 -9.02 33.60 -16.01
CA PRO A 147 -8.72 32.24 -15.59
C PRO A 147 -7.50 31.60 -16.26
N LYS A 148 -7.22 31.93 -17.53
CA LYS A 148 -6.05 31.41 -18.27
C LYS A 148 -4.72 31.97 -17.76
N ASP A 149 -4.71 33.20 -17.27
CA ASP A 149 -3.51 33.92 -16.84
C ASP A 149 -3.21 33.73 -15.35
N ARG A 150 -4.18 33.23 -14.57
CA ARG A 150 -4.03 33.04 -13.11
C ARG A 150 -2.82 32.20 -12.74
N ARG A 151 -2.52 31.14 -13.50
CA ARG A 151 -1.35 30.28 -13.27
C ARG A 151 -0.04 31.08 -13.39
N ALA A 152 0.09 31.86 -14.45
CA ALA A 152 1.27 32.70 -14.68
C ALA A 152 1.39 33.82 -13.64
N LEU A 153 0.26 34.38 -13.19
CA LEU A 153 0.24 35.43 -12.17
C LEU A 153 0.76 34.93 -10.81
N ILE A 154 0.41 33.70 -10.44
CA ILE A 154 0.78 33.05 -9.17
C ILE A 154 2.22 32.52 -9.19
N SER A 155 2.68 32.00 -10.33
CA SER A 155 3.98 31.34 -10.46
C SER A 155 5.15 32.23 -10.01
N GLY A 156 6.07 31.66 -9.23
CA GLY A 156 7.27 32.36 -8.73
C GLY A 156 7.02 33.40 -7.62
N LYS A 157 5.77 33.67 -7.22
CA LYS A 157 5.44 34.69 -6.21
C LYS A 157 4.87 34.06 -4.94
N LEU A 158 5.70 34.00 -3.89
CA LEU A 158 5.35 33.35 -2.63
C LEU A 158 4.03 33.84 -2.01
N ASP A 159 3.79 35.15 -1.97
CA ASP A 159 2.58 35.71 -1.36
C ASP A 159 1.32 35.32 -2.15
N PHE A 160 1.42 35.20 -3.48
CA PHE A 160 0.32 34.75 -4.34
C PHE A 160 0.05 33.25 -4.16
N ILE A 161 1.12 32.45 -4.06
CA ILE A 161 1.01 31.01 -3.80
C ILE A 161 0.33 30.77 -2.44
N ARG A 162 0.76 31.48 -1.40
CA ARG A 162 0.17 31.37 -0.05
C ARG A 162 -1.29 31.80 -0.04
N ALA A 163 -1.60 32.96 -0.64
CA ALA A 163 -2.97 33.46 -0.73
C ALA A 163 -3.90 32.50 -1.50
N ALA A 164 -3.41 31.86 -2.56
CA ALA A 164 -4.16 30.84 -3.29
C ALA A 164 -4.35 29.55 -2.46
N THR A 165 -3.34 29.16 -1.67
CA THR A 165 -3.38 27.97 -0.81
C THR A 165 -4.34 28.13 0.37
N SER A 166 -4.42 29.32 0.97
CA SER A 166 -5.32 29.62 2.10
C SER A 166 -6.72 30.07 1.68
N SER A 167 -7.02 30.06 0.37
CA SER A 167 -8.32 30.50 -0.14
C SER A 167 -9.44 29.53 0.26
N PRO A 168 -10.61 30.01 0.74
CA PRO A 168 -11.74 29.14 1.06
C PRO A 168 -12.35 28.48 -0.18
N ASP A 169 -12.22 29.12 -1.34
CA ASP A 169 -12.64 28.63 -2.65
C ASP A 169 -11.41 28.42 -3.58
N PRO A 170 -11.41 27.38 -4.44
CA PRO A 170 -10.30 27.12 -5.35
C PRO A 170 -10.21 28.22 -6.43
N LEU A 171 -9.13 29.02 -6.39
CA LEU A 171 -8.89 30.10 -7.36
C LEU A 171 -8.38 29.60 -8.71
N ILE A 172 -7.69 28.47 -8.68
CA ILE A 172 -7.21 27.68 -9.81
C ILE A 172 -7.41 26.20 -9.49
N ASP A 173 -7.20 25.36 -10.50
CA ASP A 173 -7.18 23.92 -10.33
C ASP A 173 -6.20 23.49 -9.21
N PRO A 174 -6.63 22.65 -8.23
CA PRO A 174 -5.80 22.26 -7.10
C PRO A 174 -4.51 21.52 -7.48
N GLU A 175 -4.55 20.67 -8.51
CA GLU A 175 -3.36 19.95 -8.99
C GLU A 175 -2.34 20.92 -9.57
N ALA A 176 -2.80 21.87 -10.39
CA ALA A 176 -1.94 22.94 -10.89
C ALA A 176 -1.34 23.82 -9.79
N LEU A 177 -2.08 24.09 -8.71
CA LEU A 177 -1.54 24.83 -7.56
C LEU A 177 -0.44 24.03 -6.85
N LEU A 178 -0.61 22.71 -6.69
CA LEU A 178 0.41 21.83 -6.12
C LEU A 178 1.68 21.80 -6.97
N GLU A 179 1.55 21.76 -8.30
CA GLU A 179 2.69 21.84 -9.22
C GLU A 179 3.45 23.16 -9.07
N ILE A 180 2.75 24.30 -9.04
CA ILE A 180 3.37 25.63 -8.84
C ILE A 180 4.11 25.68 -7.49
N ARG A 181 3.51 25.11 -6.43
CA ARG A 181 4.13 25.05 -5.10
C ARG A 181 5.41 24.21 -5.09
N ARG A 182 5.38 23.05 -5.75
CA ARG A 182 6.56 22.16 -5.90
C ARG A 182 7.66 22.85 -6.69
N GLN A 183 7.32 23.48 -7.83
CA GLN A 183 8.29 24.19 -8.65
C GLN A 183 8.96 25.33 -7.89
N TYR A 184 8.18 26.12 -7.13
CA TYR A 184 8.75 27.17 -6.28
C TYR A 184 9.76 26.63 -5.26
N ALA A 185 9.48 25.47 -4.66
CA ALA A 185 10.43 24.83 -3.75
C ALA A 185 11.69 24.32 -4.45
N PHE A 186 11.57 23.80 -5.68
CA PHE A 186 12.72 23.38 -6.49
C PHE A 186 13.57 24.54 -6.97
N ASP A 187 12.97 25.69 -7.27
CA ASP A 187 13.70 26.90 -7.64
C ASP A 187 14.52 27.44 -6.45
N LEU A 188 14.01 27.26 -5.21
CA LEU A 188 14.74 27.60 -3.99
C LEU A 188 15.85 26.59 -3.66
N ASP A 189 15.57 25.30 -3.80
CA ASP A 189 16.52 24.21 -3.56
C ASP A 189 16.34 23.11 -4.62
N PRO A 190 17.16 23.12 -5.69
CA PRO A 190 17.08 22.13 -6.76
C PRO A 190 17.32 20.69 -6.28
N SER A 191 17.99 20.50 -5.14
CA SER A 191 18.28 19.17 -4.61
C SER A 191 17.03 18.44 -4.11
N LEU A 192 15.96 19.18 -3.77
CA LEU A 192 14.66 18.62 -3.39
C LEU A 192 14.01 17.83 -4.53
N GLN A 193 14.24 18.19 -5.79
CA GLN A 193 13.72 17.47 -6.95
C GLN A 193 14.33 16.07 -7.06
N LEU A 194 15.65 15.97 -6.86
CA LEU A 194 16.36 14.69 -6.82
C LEU A 194 15.87 13.85 -5.64
N TRP A 195 15.70 14.48 -4.48
CA TRP A 195 15.23 13.82 -3.28
C TRP A 195 13.84 13.23 -3.43
N GLU A 196 12.89 13.99 -3.97
CA GLU A 196 11.53 13.51 -4.26
C GLU A 196 11.53 12.32 -5.20
N ARG A 197 12.29 12.42 -6.30
CA ARG A 197 12.41 11.37 -7.30
C ARG A 197 12.96 10.07 -6.68
N ASP A 198 14.00 10.18 -5.87
CA ASP A 198 14.62 9.01 -5.22
C ASP A 198 13.67 8.37 -4.20
N ARG A 199 12.87 9.17 -3.46
CA ARG A 199 11.84 8.68 -2.53
C ARG A 199 10.69 7.96 -3.25
N LEU A 200 10.19 8.53 -4.35
CA LEU A 200 9.19 7.88 -5.19
C LEU A 200 9.70 6.57 -5.78
N ARG A 201 10.95 6.57 -6.28
CA ARG A 201 11.59 5.36 -6.81
C ARG A 201 11.76 4.30 -5.72
N ARG A 202 12.17 4.69 -4.51
CA ARG A 202 12.29 3.78 -3.36
C ARG A 202 10.94 3.14 -3.04
N ALA A 203 9.88 3.93 -2.89
CA ALA A 203 8.55 3.42 -2.59
C ALA A 203 8.01 2.46 -3.67
N ALA A 204 8.20 2.80 -4.95
CA ALA A 204 7.84 1.92 -6.06
C ALA A 204 8.61 0.59 -6.02
N THR A 205 9.91 0.64 -5.75
CA THR A 205 10.78 -0.56 -5.69
C THR A 205 10.41 -1.45 -4.50
N ILE A 206 10.24 -0.88 -3.30
CA ILE A 206 9.81 -1.62 -2.10
C ILE A 206 8.48 -2.32 -2.35
N ARG A 207 7.50 -1.60 -2.93
CA ARG A 207 6.19 -2.18 -3.25
C ARG A 207 6.30 -3.32 -4.26
N GLN A 208 7.13 -3.16 -5.29
CA GLN A 208 7.38 -4.21 -6.28
C GLN A 208 7.98 -5.45 -5.63
N ARG A 209 9.07 -5.30 -4.87
CA ARG A 209 9.74 -6.41 -4.16
C ARG A 209 8.80 -7.10 -3.16
N ALA A 210 7.98 -6.34 -2.44
CA ALA A 210 6.96 -6.90 -1.57
C ALA A 210 5.92 -7.74 -2.36
N ALA A 211 5.52 -7.28 -3.55
CA ALA A 211 4.62 -8.03 -4.42
C ALA A 211 5.27 -9.32 -4.95
N GLU A 212 6.56 -9.31 -5.27
CA GLU A 212 7.34 -10.49 -5.68
C GLU A 212 7.45 -11.52 -4.54
N ILE A 213 7.69 -11.08 -3.30
CA ILE A 213 7.67 -11.94 -2.10
C ILE A 213 6.28 -12.57 -1.93
N ASN A 214 5.21 -11.78 -2.04
CA ASN A 214 3.85 -12.33 -1.96
C ASN A 214 3.55 -13.29 -3.12
N ALA A 215 3.97 -13.00 -4.36
CA ALA A 215 3.81 -13.89 -5.50
C ALA A 215 4.56 -15.23 -5.27
N THR A 216 5.75 -15.16 -4.70
CA THR A 216 6.53 -16.33 -4.27
C THR A 216 5.76 -17.17 -3.26
N SER A 217 5.13 -16.52 -2.27
CA SER A 217 4.31 -17.20 -1.27
C SER A 217 3.12 -17.96 -1.87
N ILE A 218 2.48 -17.40 -2.90
CA ILE A 218 1.40 -18.04 -3.65
C ILE A 218 1.94 -19.25 -4.43
N ARG A 219 3.10 -19.11 -5.07
CA ARG A 219 3.70 -20.20 -5.82
C ARG A 219 4.12 -21.37 -4.93
N ILE A 220 4.67 -21.10 -3.74
CA ILE A 220 4.96 -22.14 -2.73
C ILE A 220 3.68 -22.94 -2.41
N MET A 221 2.57 -22.27 -2.11
CA MET A 221 1.30 -22.94 -1.82
C MET A 221 0.80 -23.78 -3.01
N ASN A 222 0.85 -23.22 -4.23
CA ASN A 222 0.42 -23.90 -5.44
C ASN A 222 1.24 -25.17 -5.72
N GLU A 223 2.57 -25.11 -5.60
CA GLU A 223 3.46 -26.27 -5.80
C GLU A 223 3.21 -27.38 -4.76
N HIS A 224 2.67 -27.04 -3.59
CA HIS A 224 2.27 -27.99 -2.56
C HIS A 224 0.79 -28.40 -2.62
N GLY A 225 0.05 -28.01 -3.67
CA GLY A 225 -1.31 -28.46 -3.94
C GLY A 225 -2.43 -27.54 -3.42
N PHE A 226 -2.09 -26.41 -2.80
CA PHE A 226 -3.06 -25.41 -2.32
C PHE A 226 -3.29 -24.36 -3.40
N LYS A 227 -4.39 -24.49 -4.17
CA LYS A 227 -4.69 -23.63 -5.34
C LYS A 227 -5.35 -22.30 -4.99
N THR A 228 -5.92 -22.21 -3.80
CA THR A 228 -6.68 -21.03 -3.35
C THR A 228 -5.80 -20.25 -2.39
N ASP A 229 -5.64 -18.95 -2.60
CA ASP A 229 -5.01 -18.09 -1.60
C ASP A 229 -5.97 -17.96 -0.41
N PRO A 230 -5.57 -18.37 0.82
CA PRO A 230 -6.43 -18.20 1.99
C PRO A 230 -6.71 -16.74 2.32
N LEU A 231 -5.88 -15.80 1.84
CA LEU A 231 -5.97 -14.39 2.22
C LEU A 231 -7.18 -13.69 1.56
N PRO A 232 -8.07 -13.06 2.34
CA PRO A 232 -9.16 -12.26 1.78
C PRO A 232 -8.65 -11.07 0.95
N PRO A 233 -9.33 -10.69 -0.14
CA PRO A 233 -8.92 -9.54 -0.95
C PRO A 233 -8.81 -8.23 -0.17
N GLU A 234 -9.66 -8.01 0.84
CA GLU A 234 -9.59 -6.82 1.70
C GLU A 234 -8.24 -6.70 2.42
N GLU A 235 -7.78 -7.79 3.02
CA GLU A 235 -6.49 -7.84 3.71
C GLU A 235 -5.34 -7.65 2.70
N PHE A 236 -5.45 -8.23 1.50
CA PHE A 236 -4.49 -8.01 0.43
C PHE A 236 -4.38 -6.53 0.04
N TYR A 237 -5.52 -5.88 -0.23
CA TYR A 237 -5.56 -4.47 -0.66
C TYR A 237 -5.27 -3.49 0.49
N SER A 238 -5.35 -3.92 1.75
CA SER A 238 -4.88 -3.14 2.90
C SER A 238 -3.36 -2.95 2.90
N VAL A 239 -2.61 -3.89 2.31
CA VAL A 239 -1.14 -3.81 2.15
C VAL A 239 -0.79 -3.20 0.80
N PHE A 240 -1.41 -3.70 -0.26
CA PHE A 240 -1.18 -3.23 -1.63
C PHE A 240 -2.26 -2.25 -2.05
N THR A 241 -2.28 -1.08 -1.41
CA THR A 241 -3.25 -0.01 -1.70
C THR A 241 -3.24 0.38 -3.18
N PRO A 242 -4.38 0.44 -3.88
CA PRO A 242 -4.44 0.83 -5.29
C PRO A 242 -3.80 2.20 -5.55
N ARG A 243 -3.11 2.35 -6.68
CA ARG A 243 -2.39 3.58 -7.03
C ARG A 243 -3.28 4.65 -7.66
N ASP A 244 -4.29 4.21 -8.39
CA ASP A 244 -5.19 5.07 -9.15
C ASP A 244 -6.66 4.64 -8.98
N GLU A 245 -7.56 5.45 -9.51
CA GLU A 245 -8.99 5.19 -9.43
C GLU A 245 -9.41 3.90 -10.17
N HIS A 246 -8.68 3.54 -11.23
CA HIS A 246 -8.95 2.34 -12.02
C HIS A 246 -8.62 1.06 -11.23
N GLU A 247 -7.41 0.96 -10.69
CA GLU A 247 -6.99 -0.10 -9.77
C GLU A 247 -7.91 -0.15 -8.54
N ALA A 248 -8.33 1.00 -8.01
CA ALA A 248 -9.24 1.07 -6.87
C ALA A 248 -10.63 0.49 -7.22
N SER A 249 -11.13 0.77 -8.42
CA SER A 249 -12.37 0.18 -8.93
C SER A 249 -12.27 -1.34 -9.05
N LEU A 250 -11.16 -1.85 -9.62
CA LEU A 250 -10.90 -3.29 -9.74
C LEU A 250 -10.78 -3.98 -8.37
N ALA A 251 -10.08 -3.34 -7.43
CA ALA A 251 -9.95 -3.83 -6.06
C ALA A 251 -11.32 -3.95 -5.38
N ARG A 252 -12.16 -2.91 -5.47
CA ARG A 252 -13.53 -2.92 -4.94
C ARG A 252 -14.38 -4.03 -5.56
N GLN A 253 -14.31 -4.21 -6.88
CA GLN A 253 -15.04 -5.28 -7.56
C GLN A 253 -14.64 -6.67 -7.07
N ARG A 254 -13.34 -6.89 -6.82
CA ARG A 254 -12.84 -8.17 -6.27
C ARG A 254 -13.29 -8.41 -4.84
N VAL A 255 -13.27 -7.38 -3.98
CA VAL A 255 -13.81 -7.47 -2.62
C VAL A 255 -15.29 -7.86 -2.65
N ILE A 256 -16.11 -7.13 -3.41
CA ILE A 256 -17.55 -7.43 -3.55
C ILE A 256 -17.80 -8.84 -4.10
N ALA A 257 -16.99 -9.29 -5.08
CA ALA A 257 -17.12 -10.63 -5.62
C ALA A 257 -16.82 -11.71 -4.56
N TYR A 258 -15.80 -11.50 -3.74
CA TYR A 258 -15.44 -12.38 -2.64
C TYR A 258 -16.52 -12.42 -1.56
N GLU A 259 -17.02 -11.27 -1.10
CA GLU A 259 -18.13 -11.18 -0.13
C GLU A 259 -19.36 -11.95 -0.62
N ARG A 260 -19.74 -11.77 -1.90
CA ARG A 260 -20.86 -12.51 -2.51
C ARG A 260 -20.63 -14.02 -2.53
N GLU A 261 -19.40 -14.46 -2.73
CA GLU A 261 -19.06 -15.89 -2.69
C GLU A 261 -19.16 -16.45 -1.28
N GLN A 262 -18.67 -15.72 -0.28
CA GLN A 262 -18.78 -16.09 1.14
C GLN A 262 -20.25 -16.15 1.59
N ASP A 263 -21.06 -15.16 1.20
CA ASP A 263 -22.50 -15.13 1.47
C ASP A 263 -23.22 -16.35 0.87
N LYS A 264 -22.87 -16.73 -0.37
CA LYS A 264 -23.44 -17.92 -1.01
C LYS A 264 -23.06 -19.19 -0.27
N LYS A 265 -21.78 -19.34 0.12
CA LYS A 265 -21.30 -20.48 0.91
C LYS A 265 -22.01 -20.56 2.26
N GLN A 266 -22.17 -19.42 2.94
CA GLN A 266 -22.87 -19.36 4.22
C GLN A 266 -24.34 -19.74 4.10
N ARG A 267 -25.05 -19.19 3.10
CA ARG A 267 -26.46 -19.56 2.85
C ARG A 267 -26.62 -21.04 2.52
N ALA A 268 -25.69 -21.61 1.74
CA ALA A 268 -25.71 -23.04 1.44
C ALA A 268 -25.51 -23.89 2.71
N LYS A 269 -24.58 -23.49 3.60
CA LYS A 269 -24.38 -24.14 4.91
C LYS A 269 -25.62 -24.04 5.79
N ASP A 270 -26.23 -22.86 5.89
CA ASP A 270 -27.43 -22.64 6.70
C ASP A 270 -28.62 -23.45 6.18
N GLN A 271 -28.77 -23.55 4.86
CA GLN A 271 -29.80 -24.38 4.23
C GLN A 271 -29.56 -25.87 4.50
N ALA A 272 -28.33 -26.36 4.32
CA ALA A 272 -27.97 -27.74 4.62
C ALA A 272 -28.18 -28.09 6.10
N LEU A 273 -27.90 -27.16 7.01
CA LEU A 273 -28.15 -27.34 8.44
C LEU A 273 -29.66 -27.43 8.73
N LYS A 274 -30.48 -26.54 8.17
CA LYS A 274 -31.95 -26.58 8.29
C LYS A 274 -32.55 -27.88 7.75
N GLU A 275 -32.04 -28.39 6.63
CA GLU A 275 -32.50 -29.66 6.06
C GLU A 275 -32.13 -30.85 6.94
N ARG A 276 -30.94 -30.85 7.58
CA ARG A 276 -30.56 -31.89 8.53
C ARG A 276 -31.42 -31.89 9.78
N THR A 277 -31.60 -30.73 10.41
CA THR A 277 -32.42 -30.62 11.63
C THR A 277 -33.87 -31.03 11.35
N SER A 278 -34.43 -30.61 10.20
CA SER A 278 -35.77 -31.04 9.78
C SER A 278 -35.87 -32.56 9.60
N ARG A 279 -34.87 -33.22 8.98
CA ARG A 279 -34.85 -34.69 8.84
C ARG A 279 -34.74 -35.41 10.18
N GLU A 280 -33.91 -34.92 11.08
CA GLU A 280 -33.75 -35.48 12.43
C GLU A 280 -35.04 -35.34 13.25
N ASP A 281 -35.72 -34.21 13.16
CA ASP A 281 -37.01 -33.99 13.84
C ASP A 281 -38.10 -34.93 13.32
N VAL A 282 -38.15 -35.15 11.99
CA VAL A 282 -39.08 -36.13 11.39
C VAL A 282 -38.75 -37.56 11.84
N ALA A 283 -37.47 -37.93 11.89
CA ALA A 283 -37.04 -39.25 12.37
C ALA A 283 -37.40 -39.46 13.85
N ARG A 284 -37.20 -38.45 14.70
CA ARG A 284 -37.59 -38.49 16.12
C ARG A 284 -39.10 -38.60 16.30
N ARG A 285 -39.90 -37.91 15.48
CA ARG A 285 -41.37 -38.05 15.51
C ARG A 285 -41.83 -39.45 15.11
N ARG A 286 -41.18 -40.08 14.13
CA ARG A 286 -41.48 -41.46 13.72
C ARG A 286 -41.14 -42.51 14.78
N GLN A 287 -40.10 -42.29 15.58
CA GLN A 287 -39.73 -43.20 16.69
C GLN A 287 -40.66 -43.09 17.90
N ARG A 288 -41.50 -42.04 17.97
CA ARG A 288 -42.44 -41.80 19.07
C ARG A 288 -43.86 -42.28 18.78
N LEU A 289 -44.14 -42.69 17.54
CA LEU A 289 -45.41 -43.27 17.09
C LEU A 289 -45.26 -44.79 17.03
#